data_AF-A0A2A9FVT5-F1
#
_entry.id   AF-A0A2A9FVT5-F1
#
_cell.length_a   1.000
_cell.length_b   1.000
_cell.length_c   1.000
_cell.angle_alpha   90.00
_cell.angle_beta   90.00
_cell.angle_gamma   90.00
#
_symmetry.space_group_name_H-M   'P 1'
#
loop_
_entity.id
_entity.type
_entity.pdbx_description
1 polymer ?
#
loop_
_entity_poly.entity_id
_entity_poly.type
_entity_poly.pdbx_seq_one_letter_code
_entity_poly.pdbx_strand_id
1 'polypeptide(L)'
;MKYSNPLKEIGSRMAKAAEKNTYARSLQTHVNQMIRSVEGLENFSANKSPKDTDAGHTLKIAAQAKRLQTETARWEKVLNDNVRRGIDELDRAITEKSGLRETLHGAEIRTALRGMSFQERSAALNAALKAGDASFIAAISEAPSLLSGVTADMQTRYREGIMESLAPEETAAKSDLLESFSAGMTALGIVNKSIASGYDPVQLREIEQAEAKSADASRSLESSYNPVPADAD
;
A
#
# COMPACT_ATOMS: atom_id res chain seq x y z
N MET A 1 -9.74 7.80 21.27
CA MET A 1 -9.10 6.96 20.23
C MET A 1 -9.95 7.00 18.97
N LYS A 2 -9.84 8.08 18.19
CA LYS A 2 -10.68 8.35 17.00
C LYS A 2 -10.12 7.63 15.77
N TYR A 3 -8.79 7.55 15.64
CA TYR A 3 -8.10 7.04 14.46
C TYR A 3 -7.41 5.69 14.72
N SER A 4 -7.00 5.39 15.95
CA SER A 4 -6.35 4.12 16.29
C SER A 4 -7.29 2.91 16.25
N ASN A 5 -8.57 3.07 16.61
CA ASN A 5 -9.56 1.98 16.57
C ASN A 5 -9.77 1.40 15.16
N PRO A 6 -10.11 2.18 14.11
CA PRO A 6 -10.26 1.62 12.76
C PRO A 6 -8.96 1.03 12.21
N LEU A 7 -7.79 1.53 12.63
CA LEU A 7 -6.50 0.92 12.27
C LEU A 7 -6.33 -0.47 12.88
N LYS A 8 -6.75 -0.69 14.12
CA LYS A 8 -6.73 -2.02 14.77
C LYS A 8 -7.63 -3.02 14.05
N GLU A 9 -8.81 -2.60 13.62
CA GLU A 9 -9.72 -3.42 12.83
C GLU A 9 -9.08 -3.84 11.50
N ILE A 10 -8.39 -2.91 10.82
CA ILE A 10 -7.61 -3.21 9.62
C ILE A 10 -6.50 -4.24 9.93
N GLY A 11 -5.70 -4.01 10.96
CA GLY A 11 -4.61 -4.90 11.36
C GLY A 11 -5.09 -6.32 11.73
N SER A 12 -6.27 -6.44 12.34
CA SER A 12 -6.92 -7.71 12.67
C SER A 12 -7.36 -8.47 11.42
N ARG A 13 -7.98 -7.79 10.44
CA ARG A 13 -8.37 -8.43 9.16
C ARG A 13 -7.16 -8.98 8.39
N MET A 14 -6.03 -8.29 8.45
CA MET A 14 -4.79 -8.73 7.79
C MET A 14 -4.12 -9.94 8.45
N ALA A 15 -4.48 -10.30 9.70
CA ALA A 15 -3.80 -11.35 10.44
C ALA A 15 -3.88 -12.73 9.76
N LYS A 16 -5.06 -13.07 9.21
CA LYS A 16 -5.27 -14.35 8.52
C LYS A 16 -4.37 -14.51 7.29
N ALA A 17 -4.23 -13.46 6.48
CA ALA A 17 -3.34 -13.47 5.32
C ALA A 17 -1.86 -13.53 5.74
N ALA A 18 -1.49 -12.82 6.81
CA ALA A 18 -0.15 -12.79 7.36
C ALA A 18 0.34 -14.13 7.94
N GLU A 19 -0.56 -15.02 8.34
CA GLU A 19 -0.19 -16.38 8.76
C GLU A 19 0.38 -17.20 7.61
N LYS A 20 -0.14 -16.98 6.38
CA LYS A 20 0.16 -17.81 5.21
C LYS A 20 1.17 -17.19 4.25
N ASN A 21 1.24 -15.86 4.18
CA ASN A 21 2.06 -15.14 3.20
C ASN A 21 3.05 -14.20 3.91
N THR A 22 4.35 -14.39 3.67
CA THR A 22 5.44 -13.59 4.25
C THR A 22 5.37 -12.12 3.86
N TYR A 23 4.95 -11.81 2.62
CA TYR A 23 4.72 -10.44 2.15
C TYR A 23 3.53 -9.82 2.87
N ALA A 24 2.41 -10.53 3.00
CA ALA A 24 1.24 -10.04 3.75
C ALA A 24 1.59 -9.78 5.24
N ARG A 25 2.42 -10.63 5.84
CA ARG A 25 2.97 -10.43 7.21
C ARG A 25 3.82 -9.17 7.32
N SER A 26 4.63 -8.89 6.30
CA SER A 26 5.42 -7.65 6.25
C SER A 26 4.50 -6.43 6.18
N LEU A 27 3.45 -6.45 5.33
CA LEU A 27 2.45 -5.37 5.27
C LEU A 27 1.75 -5.17 6.63
N GLN A 28 1.34 -6.27 7.28
CA GLN A 28 0.70 -6.21 8.60
C GLN A 28 1.63 -5.61 9.67
N THR A 29 2.93 -5.93 9.61
CA THR A 29 3.92 -5.35 10.53
C THR A 29 3.97 -3.83 10.41
N HIS A 30 3.89 -3.28 9.20
CA HIS A 30 3.85 -1.85 8.98
C HIS A 30 2.53 -1.23 9.44
N VAL A 31 1.39 -1.89 9.24
CA VAL A 31 0.11 -1.44 9.81
C VAL A 31 0.16 -1.41 11.34
N ASN A 32 0.80 -2.39 11.98
CA ASN A 32 1.00 -2.39 13.42
C ASN A 32 1.90 -1.24 13.90
N GLN A 33 2.90 -0.84 13.10
CA GLN A 33 3.69 0.37 13.37
C GLN A 33 2.82 1.63 13.26
N MET A 34 1.98 1.73 12.23
CA MET A 34 1.03 2.83 12.05
C MET A 34 0.08 2.96 13.24
N ILE A 35 -0.49 1.85 13.73
CA ILE A 35 -1.35 1.82 14.91
C ILE A 35 -0.63 2.45 16.11
N ARG A 36 0.59 2.00 16.41
CA ARG A 36 1.36 2.49 17.56
C ARG A 36 1.71 3.97 17.43
N SER A 37 2.08 4.43 16.24
CA SER A 37 2.41 5.85 16.02
C SER A 37 1.17 6.75 16.18
N VAL A 38 0.01 6.31 15.69
CA VAL A 38 -1.25 7.06 15.86
C VAL A 38 -1.72 7.05 17.31
N GLU A 39 -1.65 5.91 18.00
CA GLU A 39 -1.93 5.85 19.45
C GLU A 39 -0.99 6.76 20.25
N GLY A 40 0.29 6.78 19.89
CA GLY A 40 1.27 7.67 20.48
C GLY A 40 0.88 9.14 20.31
N LEU A 41 0.47 9.54 19.10
CA LEU A 41 0.01 10.89 18.82
C LEU A 41 -1.28 11.25 19.57
N GLU A 42 -2.27 10.35 19.59
CA GLU A 42 -3.54 10.55 20.31
C GLU A 42 -3.32 10.66 21.82
N ASN A 43 -2.50 9.79 22.40
CA ASN A 43 -2.16 9.83 23.82
C ASN A 43 -1.37 11.09 24.16
N PHE A 44 -0.44 11.50 23.29
CA PHE A 44 0.32 12.72 23.48
C PHE A 44 -0.58 13.96 23.43
N SER A 45 -1.53 14.00 22.48
CA SER A 45 -2.50 15.10 22.36
C SER A 45 -3.50 15.15 23.53
N ALA A 46 -3.85 14.00 24.12
CA ALA A 46 -4.77 13.95 25.26
C ALA A 46 -4.10 14.31 26.60
N ASN A 47 -2.77 14.12 26.72
CA ASN A 47 -2.06 14.23 28.00
C ASN A 47 -1.03 15.38 27.96
N LYS A 48 -1.49 16.59 28.27
CA LYS A 48 -0.60 17.75 28.44
C LYS A 48 0.23 17.63 29.72
N SER A 49 1.53 17.83 29.62
CA SER A 49 2.42 17.94 30.79
C SER A 49 2.04 19.17 31.63
N PRO A 50 1.98 19.08 32.97
CA PRO A 50 1.75 20.25 33.83
C PRO A 50 2.81 21.35 33.71
N LYS A 51 3.98 21.02 33.16
CA LYS A 51 5.09 21.96 32.93
C LYS A 51 5.02 22.67 31.59
N ASP A 52 4.14 22.23 30.68
CA ASP A 52 4.02 22.80 29.35
C ASP A 52 2.93 23.89 29.34
N THR A 53 3.24 25.02 28.70
CA THR A 53 2.23 25.99 28.28
C THR A 53 1.37 25.39 27.17
N ASP A 54 0.18 25.94 26.93
CA ASP A 54 -0.68 25.49 25.83
C ASP A 54 0.02 25.61 24.47
N ALA A 55 0.69 26.74 24.22
CA ALA A 55 1.46 26.97 23.01
C ALA A 55 2.61 25.95 22.84
N GLY A 56 3.37 25.71 23.92
CA GLY A 56 4.47 24.74 23.91
C GLY A 56 3.99 23.31 23.69
N HIS A 57 2.82 22.95 24.23
CA HIS A 57 2.20 21.66 23.99
C HIS A 57 1.77 21.49 22.52
N THR A 58 1.12 22.51 21.94
CA THR A 58 0.71 22.53 20.53
C THR A 58 1.91 22.38 19.59
N LEU A 59 3.03 23.08 19.86
CA LEU A 59 4.27 22.95 19.09
C LEU A 59 4.83 21.52 19.13
N LYS A 60 4.81 20.89 20.31
CA LYS A 60 5.26 19.50 20.45
C LYS A 60 4.35 18.54 19.68
N ILE A 61 3.03 18.72 19.70
CA ILE A 61 2.10 17.90 18.91
C ILE A 61 2.40 18.06 17.41
N ALA A 62 2.57 19.30 16.94
CA ALA A 62 2.89 19.57 15.55
C ALA A 62 4.24 18.93 15.13
N ALA A 63 5.25 19.00 16.00
CA ALA A 63 6.54 18.33 15.74
C ALA A 63 6.40 16.82 15.63
N GLN A 64 5.59 16.17 16.48
CA GLN A 64 5.32 14.73 16.38
C GLN A 64 4.52 14.38 15.12
N ALA A 65 3.52 15.18 14.77
CA ALA A 65 2.73 15.01 13.55
C ALA A 65 3.60 15.14 12.29
N LYS A 66 4.55 16.08 12.26
CA LYS A 66 5.52 16.24 11.17
C LYS A 66 6.49 15.06 11.05
N ARG A 67 6.94 14.50 12.18
CA ARG A 67 7.73 13.26 12.18
C ARG A 67 6.94 12.11 11.61
N LEU A 68 5.69 11.94 12.07
CA LEU A 68 4.79 10.91 11.56
C LEU A 68 4.51 11.07 10.06
N GLN A 69 4.38 12.30 9.55
CA GLN A 69 4.26 12.58 8.12
C GLN A 69 5.50 12.13 7.31
N THR A 70 6.69 12.23 7.89
CA THR A 70 7.91 11.71 7.23
C THR A 70 7.91 10.18 7.22
N GLU A 71 7.41 9.56 8.30
CA GLU A 71 7.25 8.10 8.38
C GLU A 71 6.20 7.56 7.41
N THR A 72 5.09 8.28 7.17
CA THR A 72 4.05 7.83 6.23
C THR A 72 4.56 7.69 4.81
N ALA A 73 5.36 8.64 4.32
CA ALA A 73 6.00 8.54 3.01
C ALA A 73 6.93 7.32 2.91
N ARG A 74 7.65 7.01 4.00
CA ARG A 74 8.50 5.81 4.07
C ARG A 74 7.65 4.53 4.04
N TRP A 75 6.57 4.47 4.82
CA TRP A 75 5.69 3.30 4.82
C TRP A 75 5.04 3.08 3.46
N GLU A 76 4.55 4.13 2.82
CA GLU A 76 3.98 4.06 1.47
C GLU A 76 4.94 3.39 0.49
N LYS A 77 6.19 3.85 0.46
CA LYS A 77 7.23 3.25 -0.38
C LYS A 77 7.43 1.77 -0.06
N VAL A 78 7.56 1.43 1.22
CA VAL A 78 7.79 0.03 1.64
C VAL A 78 6.60 -0.87 1.32
N LEU A 79 5.36 -0.40 1.49
CA LEU A 79 4.16 -1.15 1.11
C LEU A 79 4.15 -1.45 -0.40
N ASN A 80 4.44 -0.43 -1.24
CA ASN A 80 4.53 -0.58 -2.69
C ASN A 80 5.66 -1.55 -3.11
N ASP A 81 6.85 -1.39 -2.54
CA ASP A 81 8.00 -2.26 -2.85
C ASP A 81 7.74 -3.71 -2.41
N ASN A 82 7.05 -3.92 -1.28
CA ASN A 82 6.69 -5.25 -0.80
C ASN A 82 5.63 -5.92 -1.67
N VAL A 83 4.54 -5.22 -2.00
CA VAL A 83 3.47 -5.81 -2.82
C VAL A 83 4.00 -6.15 -4.21
N ARG A 84 4.84 -5.29 -4.81
CA ARG A 84 5.45 -5.53 -6.11
C ARG A 84 6.30 -6.79 -6.10
N ARG A 85 7.22 -6.93 -5.14
CA ARG A 85 8.07 -8.12 -5.01
C ARG A 85 7.25 -9.38 -4.78
N GLY A 86 6.24 -9.32 -3.92
CA GLY A 86 5.36 -10.46 -3.65
C GLY A 86 4.54 -10.88 -4.86
N ILE A 87 4.01 -9.93 -5.63
CA ILE A 87 3.31 -10.22 -6.90
C ILE A 87 4.27 -10.84 -7.91
N ASP A 88 5.46 -10.27 -8.12
CA ASP A 88 6.44 -10.79 -9.07
C ASP A 88 6.86 -12.23 -8.72
N GLU A 89 7.03 -12.55 -7.43
CA GLU A 89 7.34 -13.90 -6.96
C GLU A 89 6.17 -14.86 -7.16
N LEU A 90 4.96 -14.46 -6.76
CA LEU A 90 3.76 -15.28 -6.91
C LEU A 90 3.41 -15.51 -8.38
N ASP A 91 3.59 -14.53 -9.26
CA ASP A 91 3.33 -14.68 -10.69
C ASP A 91 4.30 -15.67 -11.35
N ARG A 92 5.56 -15.69 -10.90
CA ARG A 92 6.52 -16.73 -11.33
C ARG A 92 6.08 -18.10 -10.86
N ALA A 93 5.72 -18.23 -9.59
CA ALA A 93 5.27 -19.50 -9.00
C ALA A 93 3.97 -20.02 -9.66
N ILE A 94 3.01 -19.13 -9.92
CA ILE A 94 1.77 -19.44 -10.66
C ILE A 94 2.12 -19.94 -12.06
N THR A 95 2.95 -19.20 -12.80
CA THR A 95 3.33 -19.57 -14.17
C THR A 95 4.08 -20.90 -14.23
N GLU A 96 4.95 -21.16 -13.26
CA GLU A 96 5.69 -22.42 -13.13
C GLU A 96 4.76 -23.59 -12.83
N LYS A 97 3.88 -23.47 -11.84
CA LYS A 97 2.95 -24.54 -11.45
C LYS A 97 1.83 -24.77 -12.46
N SER A 98 1.29 -23.69 -13.04
CA SER A 98 0.21 -23.80 -14.01
C SER A 98 0.69 -24.26 -15.37
N GLY A 99 1.99 -24.18 -15.68
CA GLY A 99 2.52 -24.56 -16.99
C GLY A 99 1.96 -23.72 -18.15
N LEU A 100 1.48 -22.50 -17.88
CA LEU A 100 0.97 -21.57 -18.89
C LEU A 100 2.12 -21.03 -19.72
N ARG A 101 2.57 -21.83 -20.69
CA ARG A 101 3.62 -21.50 -21.64
C ARG A 101 3.18 -21.94 -23.02
N GLU A 102 3.34 -21.07 -24.02
CA GLU A 102 3.08 -21.44 -25.40
C GLU A 102 4.02 -22.57 -25.84
N THR A 103 3.47 -23.53 -26.59
CA THR A 103 4.23 -24.64 -27.19
C THR A 103 4.54 -24.36 -28.65
N LEU A 104 5.39 -25.19 -29.25
CA LEU A 104 5.71 -25.13 -30.69
C LEU A 104 4.46 -25.24 -31.58
N HIS A 105 3.34 -25.76 -31.06
CA HIS A 105 2.09 -25.96 -31.80
C HIS A 105 1.05 -24.84 -31.58
N GLY A 106 1.44 -23.71 -30.97
CA GLY A 106 0.51 -22.64 -30.64
C GLY A 106 -0.20 -22.03 -31.86
N ALA A 107 0.49 -21.95 -33.00
CA ALA A 107 -0.10 -21.43 -34.24
C ALA A 107 -1.17 -22.36 -34.82
N GLU A 108 -0.95 -23.66 -34.77
CA GLU A 108 -1.87 -24.71 -35.22
C GLU A 108 -3.11 -24.74 -34.33
N ILE A 109 -2.94 -24.67 -33.00
CA ILE A 109 -4.04 -24.58 -32.03
C ILE A 109 -4.95 -23.38 -32.33
N ARG A 110 -4.36 -22.20 -32.56
CA ARG A 110 -5.11 -20.99 -32.92
C ARG A 110 -5.84 -21.11 -34.25
N THR A 111 -5.18 -21.70 -35.24
CA THR A 111 -5.76 -21.89 -36.58
C THR A 111 -6.96 -22.83 -36.52
N ALA A 112 -6.84 -23.94 -35.77
CA ALA A 112 -7.92 -24.87 -35.54
C ALA A 112 -9.12 -24.21 -34.83
N LEU A 113 -8.87 -23.47 -33.74
CA LEU A 113 -9.93 -22.77 -32.98
C LEU A 113 -10.64 -21.68 -33.79
N ARG A 114 -9.93 -21.00 -34.70
CA ARG A 114 -10.53 -19.97 -35.57
C ARG A 114 -11.50 -20.58 -36.58
N GLY A 115 -11.25 -21.80 -37.03
CA GLY A 115 -12.14 -22.54 -37.93
C GLY A 115 -13.40 -23.11 -37.27
N MET A 116 -13.44 -23.17 -35.94
CA MET A 116 -14.58 -23.68 -35.18
C MET A 116 -15.72 -22.65 -35.12
N SER A 117 -16.96 -23.15 -35.06
CA SER A 117 -18.12 -22.33 -34.64
C SER A 117 -17.96 -21.85 -33.20
N PHE A 118 -18.76 -20.86 -32.78
CA PHE A 118 -18.71 -20.34 -31.41
C PHE A 118 -18.97 -21.43 -30.36
N GLN A 119 -19.96 -22.31 -30.59
CA GLN A 119 -20.32 -23.40 -29.68
C GLN A 119 -19.18 -24.42 -29.56
N GLU A 120 -18.60 -24.86 -30.67
CA GLU A 120 -17.48 -25.80 -30.69
C GLU A 120 -16.24 -25.20 -30.01
N ARG A 121 -15.95 -23.93 -30.30
CA ARG A 121 -14.85 -23.18 -29.67
C ARG A 121 -15.00 -23.12 -28.16
N SER A 122 -16.20 -22.77 -27.69
CA SER A 122 -16.48 -22.74 -26.25
C SER A 122 -16.39 -24.13 -25.61
N ALA A 123 -16.85 -25.18 -26.31
CA ALA A 123 -16.73 -26.56 -25.82
C ALA A 123 -15.27 -27.01 -25.72
N ALA A 124 -14.45 -26.70 -26.72
CA ALA A 124 -13.02 -27.01 -26.73
C ALA A 124 -12.27 -26.30 -25.59
N LEU A 125 -12.53 -25.00 -25.38
CA LEU A 125 -11.92 -24.25 -24.28
C LEU A 125 -12.31 -24.78 -22.91
N ASN A 126 -13.60 -25.14 -22.72
CA ASN A 126 -14.06 -25.76 -21.47
C ASN A 126 -13.45 -27.16 -21.25
N ALA A 127 -13.29 -27.94 -22.32
CA ALA A 127 -12.63 -29.24 -22.24
C ALA A 127 -11.15 -29.10 -21.86
N ALA A 128 -10.44 -28.16 -22.49
CA ALA A 128 -9.04 -27.85 -22.16
C ALA A 128 -8.89 -27.39 -20.70
N LEU A 129 -9.78 -26.50 -20.23
CA LEU A 129 -9.80 -26.06 -18.84
C LEU A 129 -10.01 -27.24 -17.87
N LYS A 130 -11.00 -28.10 -18.14
CA LYS A 130 -11.31 -29.28 -17.32
C LYS A 130 -10.15 -30.31 -17.32
N ALA A 131 -9.46 -30.43 -18.44
CA ALA A 131 -8.31 -31.32 -18.58
C ALA A 131 -7.01 -30.74 -17.98
N GLY A 132 -7.00 -29.45 -17.61
CA GLY A 132 -5.78 -28.76 -17.18
C GLY A 132 -4.78 -28.56 -18.33
N ASP A 133 -5.24 -28.46 -19.58
CA ASP A 133 -4.37 -28.25 -20.74
C ASP A 133 -3.89 -26.80 -20.83
N ALA A 134 -2.91 -26.49 -20.00
CA ALA A 134 -2.33 -25.15 -19.91
C ALA A 134 -1.61 -24.71 -21.19
N SER A 135 -1.05 -25.64 -21.95
CA SER A 135 -0.40 -25.34 -23.23
C SER A 135 -1.40 -24.84 -24.27
N PHE A 136 -2.58 -25.48 -24.34
CA PHE A 136 -3.68 -25.05 -25.20
C PHE A 136 -4.21 -23.68 -24.78
N ILE A 137 -4.44 -23.46 -23.48
CA ILE A 137 -4.93 -22.16 -22.98
C ILE A 137 -3.88 -21.05 -23.14
N ALA A 138 -2.59 -21.35 -22.95
CA ALA A 138 -1.50 -20.39 -23.16
C ALA A 138 -1.47 -19.89 -24.61
N ALA A 139 -1.52 -20.81 -25.59
CA ALA A 139 -1.54 -20.48 -27.02
C ALA A 139 -2.69 -19.54 -27.42
N ILE A 140 -3.79 -19.55 -26.67
CA ILE A 140 -4.95 -18.69 -26.88
C ILE A 140 -4.85 -17.39 -26.11
N SER A 141 -4.42 -17.44 -24.84
CA SER A 141 -4.39 -16.26 -23.97
C SER A 141 -3.27 -15.26 -24.31
N GLU A 142 -2.18 -15.71 -24.92
CA GLU A 142 -1.05 -14.84 -25.30
C GLU A 142 -1.20 -14.22 -26.70
N ALA A 143 -2.13 -14.72 -27.51
CA ALA A 143 -2.34 -14.25 -28.86
C ALA A 143 -3.38 -13.11 -28.94
N PRO A 144 -3.22 -12.15 -29.87
CA PRO A 144 -4.26 -11.17 -30.18
C PRO A 144 -5.62 -11.83 -30.48
N SER A 145 -6.72 -11.20 -30.06
CA SER A 145 -8.08 -11.75 -30.25
C SER A 145 -8.41 -12.08 -31.71
N LEU A 146 -7.88 -11.29 -32.65
CA LEU A 146 -8.01 -11.55 -34.09
C LEU A 146 -7.35 -12.88 -34.51
N LEU A 147 -6.24 -13.25 -33.87
CA LEU A 147 -5.49 -14.47 -34.19
C LEU A 147 -6.03 -15.70 -33.48
N SER A 148 -6.48 -15.56 -32.23
CA SER A 148 -7.08 -16.65 -31.46
C SER A 148 -8.53 -16.94 -31.84
N GLY A 149 -9.24 -15.93 -32.39
CA GLY A 149 -10.69 -15.99 -32.57
C GLY A 149 -11.46 -15.90 -31.24
N VAL A 150 -10.82 -15.48 -30.16
CA VAL A 150 -11.38 -15.41 -28.80
C VAL A 150 -11.25 -13.98 -28.29
N THR A 151 -12.28 -13.46 -27.62
CA THR A 151 -12.24 -12.10 -27.04
C THR A 151 -11.23 -12.02 -25.89
N ALA A 152 -10.73 -10.82 -25.61
CA ALA A 152 -9.82 -10.58 -24.49
C ALA A 152 -10.41 -11.04 -23.15
N ASP A 153 -11.70 -10.78 -22.89
CA ASP A 153 -12.37 -11.21 -21.67
C ASP A 153 -12.39 -12.74 -21.51
N MET A 154 -12.65 -13.46 -22.61
CA MET A 154 -12.60 -14.92 -22.60
C MET A 154 -11.17 -15.42 -22.37
N GLN A 155 -10.16 -14.81 -23.00
CA GLN A 155 -8.76 -15.14 -22.79
C GLN A 155 -8.36 -15.01 -21.32
N THR A 156 -8.68 -13.88 -20.69
CA THR A 156 -8.45 -13.64 -19.26
C THR A 156 -9.15 -14.68 -18.41
N ARG A 157 -10.45 -14.93 -18.65
CA ARG A 157 -11.24 -15.90 -17.88
C ARG A 157 -10.67 -17.32 -17.94
N TYR A 158 -10.28 -17.82 -19.11
CA TYR A 158 -9.72 -19.17 -19.21
C TYR A 158 -8.31 -19.26 -18.63
N ARG A 159 -7.50 -18.21 -18.78
CA ARG A 159 -6.18 -18.11 -18.15
C ARG A 159 -6.29 -18.15 -16.63
N GLU A 160 -7.16 -17.32 -16.05
CA GLU A 160 -7.44 -17.30 -14.61
C GLU A 160 -7.97 -18.66 -14.15
N GLY A 161 -8.90 -19.27 -14.89
CA GLY A 161 -9.41 -20.60 -14.55
C GLY A 161 -8.32 -21.68 -14.51
N ILE A 162 -7.36 -21.66 -15.43
CA ILE A 162 -6.21 -22.59 -15.38
C ILE A 162 -5.30 -22.29 -14.18
N MET A 163 -5.03 -21.01 -13.90
CA MET A 163 -4.23 -20.61 -12.74
C MET A 163 -4.88 -21.07 -11.43
N GLU A 164 -6.19 -20.87 -11.28
CA GLU A 164 -6.96 -21.31 -10.11
C GLU A 164 -7.00 -22.84 -10.00
N SER A 165 -7.11 -23.56 -11.12
CA SER A 165 -7.18 -25.02 -11.10
C SER A 165 -5.84 -25.68 -10.81
N LEU A 166 -4.73 -25.15 -11.33
CA LEU A 166 -3.41 -25.78 -11.26
C LEU A 166 -2.47 -25.16 -10.22
N ALA A 167 -2.70 -23.89 -9.84
CA ALA A 167 -1.95 -23.18 -8.81
C ALA A 167 -2.91 -22.47 -7.82
N PRO A 168 -3.85 -23.20 -7.18
CA PRO A 168 -4.87 -22.61 -6.31
C PRO A 168 -4.27 -21.88 -5.10
N GLU A 169 -3.20 -22.44 -4.50
CA GLU A 169 -2.57 -21.87 -3.31
C GLU A 169 -1.89 -20.54 -3.60
N GLU A 170 -1.11 -20.46 -4.67
CA GLU A 170 -0.44 -19.22 -5.09
C GLU A 170 -1.43 -18.16 -5.55
N THR A 171 -2.46 -18.57 -6.28
CA THR A 171 -3.53 -17.66 -6.75
C THR A 171 -4.27 -17.06 -5.55
N ALA A 172 -4.63 -17.89 -4.57
CA ALA A 172 -5.22 -17.42 -3.31
C ALA A 172 -4.25 -16.50 -2.55
N ALA A 173 -2.96 -16.86 -2.45
CA ALA A 173 -1.96 -16.05 -1.76
C ALA A 173 -1.74 -14.69 -2.44
N LYS A 174 -1.88 -14.60 -3.77
CA LYS A 174 -1.83 -13.34 -4.53
C LYS A 174 -3.04 -12.47 -4.24
N SER A 175 -4.23 -13.05 -4.21
CA SER A 175 -5.46 -12.35 -3.83
C SER A 175 -5.37 -11.80 -2.40
N ASP A 176 -4.97 -12.64 -1.44
CA ASP A 176 -4.76 -12.26 -0.03
C ASP A 176 -3.73 -11.12 0.12
N LEU A 177 -2.66 -11.14 -0.69
CA LEU A 177 -1.64 -10.09 -0.71
C LEU A 177 -2.20 -8.76 -1.23
N LEU A 178 -2.98 -8.78 -2.32
CA LEU A 178 -3.62 -7.59 -2.89
C LEU A 178 -4.64 -6.99 -1.92
N GLU A 179 -5.45 -7.81 -1.26
CA GLU A 179 -6.37 -7.36 -0.22
C GLU A 179 -5.62 -6.72 0.96
N SER A 180 -4.54 -7.38 1.42
CA SER A 180 -3.66 -6.86 2.47
C SER A 180 -3.01 -5.52 2.09
N PHE A 181 -2.63 -5.35 0.83
CA PHE A 181 -2.09 -4.09 0.31
C PHE A 181 -3.15 -2.98 0.31
N SER A 182 -4.34 -3.25 -0.22
CA SER A 182 -5.47 -2.32 -0.19
C SER A 182 -5.82 -1.88 1.25
N ALA A 183 -5.82 -2.83 2.18
CA ALA A 183 -6.02 -2.59 3.60
C ALA A 183 -4.90 -1.70 4.18
N GLY A 184 -3.64 -1.95 3.84
CA GLY A 184 -2.49 -1.13 4.22
C GLY A 184 -2.57 0.31 3.68
N MET A 185 -3.00 0.50 2.44
CA MET A 185 -3.20 1.83 1.85
C MET A 185 -4.37 2.58 2.52
N THR A 186 -5.44 1.86 2.89
CA THR A 186 -6.54 2.42 3.68
C THR A 186 -6.04 2.89 5.05
N ALA A 187 -5.21 2.08 5.71
CA ALA A 187 -4.57 2.45 6.98
C ALA A 187 -3.71 3.71 6.84
N LEU A 188 -2.87 3.79 5.80
CA LEU A 188 -2.08 4.97 5.50
C LEU A 188 -2.95 6.24 5.34
N GLY A 189 -4.09 6.12 4.65
CA GLY A 189 -5.06 7.20 4.52
C GLY A 189 -5.64 7.66 5.86
N ILE A 190 -5.88 6.74 6.80
CA ILE A 190 -6.32 7.08 8.16
C ILE A 190 -5.20 7.78 8.94
N VAL A 191 -3.95 7.33 8.82
CA VAL A 191 -2.81 8.01 9.45
C VAL A 191 -2.70 9.44 8.94
N ASN A 192 -2.77 9.67 7.63
CA ASN A 192 -2.72 11.01 7.04
C ASN A 192 -3.87 11.90 7.55
N LYS A 193 -5.08 11.35 7.70
CA LYS A 193 -6.20 12.07 8.33
C LYS A 193 -5.93 12.40 9.81
N SER A 194 -5.29 11.50 10.55
CA SER A 194 -4.93 11.74 11.96
C SER A 194 -3.90 12.86 12.11
N ILE A 195 -2.90 12.91 11.23
CA ILE A 195 -1.89 13.99 11.17
C ILE A 195 -2.59 15.33 10.90
N ALA A 196 -3.45 15.38 9.87
CA ALA A 196 -4.16 16.59 9.49
C ALA A 196 -5.11 17.12 10.58
N SER A 197 -5.64 16.23 11.42
CA SER A 197 -6.46 16.62 12.58
C SER A 197 -5.67 16.91 13.85
N GLY A 198 -4.38 16.57 13.87
CA GLY A 198 -3.56 16.62 15.09
C GLY A 198 -3.20 18.03 15.54
N TYR A 199 -3.24 19.01 14.64
CA TYR A 199 -2.99 20.41 14.97
C TYR A 199 -3.62 21.35 13.94
N ASP A 200 -3.95 22.57 14.37
CA ASP A 200 -4.40 23.63 13.47
C ASP A 200 -3.19 24.37 12.86
N PRO A 201 -3.00 24.33 11.53
CA PRO A 201 -1.87 24.99 10.87
C PRO A 201 -1.91 26.52 10.93
N VAL A 202 -3.06 27.13 11.25
CA VAL A 202 -3.17 28.58 11.49
C VAL A 202 -2.65 28.89 12.88
N GLN A 203 -3.16 28.19 13.89
CA GLN A 203 -2.71 28.34 15.28
C GLN A 203 -1.21 28.10 15.42
N LEU A 204 -0.67 27.10 14.71
CA LEU A 204 0.77 26.82 14.72
C LEU A 204 1.59 28.01 14.20
N ARG A 205 1.16 28.62 13.08
CA ARG A 205 1.83 29.79 12.50
C ARG A 205 1.76 31.01 13.42
N GLU A 206 0.63 31.20 14.10
CA GLU A 206 0.49 32.28 15.08
C GLU A 206 1.44 32.09 16.27
N ILE A 207 1.57 30.87 16.78
CA ILE A 207 2.51 30.53 17.86
C ILE A 207 3.96 30.79 17.40
N GLU A 208 4.35 30.29 16.22
CA GLU A 208 5.69 30.49 15.67
C GLU A 208 6.03 31.98 15.49
N GLN A 209 5.07 32.78 15.01
CA GLN A 209 5.25 34.24 14.87
C GLN A 209 5.37 34.93 16.23
N ALA A 210 4.59 34.51 17.22
CA ALA A 210 4.65 35.06 18.58
C ALA A 210 6.01 34.76 19.23
N GLU A 211 6.52 33.53 19.09
CA GLU A 211 7.85 33.15 19.57
C GLU A 211 8.97 33.91 18.87
N ALA A 212 8.90 34.07 17.54
CA ALA A 212 9.86 34.85 16.77
C ALA A 212 9.91 36.31 17.25
N LYS A 213 8.74 36.96 17.39
CA LYS A 213 8.63 38.33 17.90
C LYS A 213 9.17 38.46 19.33
N SER A 214 8.87 37.49 20.19
CA SER A 214 9.40 37.48 21.56
C SER A 214 10.92 37.32 21.57
N ALA A 215 11.49 36.47 20.73
CA ALA A 215 12.93 36.26 20.63
C ALA A 215 13.66 37.48 20.05
N ASP A 216 13.05 38.19 19.09
CA ASP A 216 13.56 39.46 18.58
C ASP A 216 13.54 40.54 19.67
N ALA A 217 12.42 40.68 20.39
CA ALA A 217 12.29 41.65 21.48
C ALA A 217 13.32 41.42 22.61
N SER A 218 13.54 40.16 23.01
CA SER A 218 14.57 39.81 23.99
C SER A 218 15.97 40.17 23.52
N ARG A 219 16.30 39.90 22.25
CA ARG A 219 17.60 40.28 21.66
C ARG A 219 17.79 41.80 21.61
N SER A 220 16.75 42.55 21.24
CA SER A 220 16.80 44.01 21.25
C SER A 220 17.00 44.56 22.66
N LEU A 221 16.29 44.00 23.66
CA LEU A 221 16.45 44.39 25.05
C LEU A 221 17.88 44.10 25.55
N GLU A 222 18.40 42.91 25.30
CA GLU A 222 19.78 42.54 25.67
C GLU A 222 20.83 43.47 25.04
N SER A 223 20.67 43.83 23.76
CA SER A 223 21.55 44.81 23.10
C SER A 223 21.46 46.22 23.69
N SER A 224 20.30 46.61 24.24
CA SER A 224 20.12 47.92 24.86
C SER A 224 20.74 48.02 26.25
N TYR A 225 20.86 46.89 26.97
CA TYR A 225 21.49 46.81 28.28
C TYR A 225 23.01 46.59 28.23
N ASN A 226 23.53 46.07 27.12
CA ASN A 226 24.95 45.83 26.92
C ASN A 226 25.41 46.46 25.60
N PRO A 227 25.39 47.81 25.48
CA PRO A 227 25.82 48.47 24.27
C PRO A 227 27.29 48.11 24.03
N VAL A 228 27.58 47.51 22.87
CA VAL A 228 28.97 47.33 22.42
C VAL A 228 29.60 48.73 22.44
N PRO A 229 30.69 48.96 23.20
CA PRO A 229 31.30 50.27 23.26
C PRO A 229 31.67 50.70 21.84
N ALA A 230 31.21 51.90 21.46
CA ALA A 230 31.30 52.40 20.10
C ALA A 230 32.74 52.70 19.64
N ASP A 231 33.72 52.63 20.53
CA ASP A 231 35.10 53.02 20.23
C ASP A 231 36.08 51.96 20.77
N ALA A 232 36.57 51.12 19.86
CA ALA A 232 37.84 50.43 19.98
C ALA A 232 38.52 50.43 18.59
N ASP A 233 38.70 51.64 18.05
CA ASP A 233 39.69 51.93 17.02
C ASP A 233 41.04 52.26 17.69
#